data_AF-A0A398A0A0-F1
#
_entry.id   AF-A0A398A0A0-F1
#
_cell.length_a   1.000
_cell.length_b   1.000
_cell.length_c   1.000
_cell.angle_alpha   90.00
_cell.angle_beta   90.00
_cell.angle_gamma   90.00
#
_symmetry.space_group_name_H-M   'P 1'
#
loop_
_entity.id
_entity.type
_entity.pdbx_description
1 polymer ?
#
loop_
_entity_poly.entity_id
_entity_poly.type
_entity_poly.pdbx_seq_one_letter_code
_entity_poly.pdbx_strand_id
1 'polypeptide(L)'
;VPVYWTNRALCFMKRKDRTRVEEDCRKAVQLDHNSVKAHYMLGLALLQREDYADGVKTLQRRMIKPTEVPDYLCCNITLEIFRDPVISPSGVTYGRAAILEHINKVGKFDPITREKLDPSKLVPNLAIKEAVAAYLERHVWAYKVGS
;
A
#
# COMPACT_ATOMS: atom_id res chain seq x y z
N VAL A 1 8.78 29.53 4.93
CA VAL A 1 8.32 28.33 5.67
C VAL A 1 6.97 27.87 5.10
N PRO A 2 6.80 26.60 4.70
CA PRO A 2 5.58 26.07 4.08
C PRO A 2 4.29 26.27 4.89
N VAL A 3 4.43 26.27 6.23
CA VAL A 3 3.34 26.49 7.19
C VAL A 3 2.66 27.86 7.02
N TYR A 4 3.42 28.91 6.66
CA TYR A 4 2.87 30.25 6.42
C TYR A 4 1.85 30.23 5.27
N TRP A 5 2.22 29.62 4.14
CA TRP A 5 1.40 29.56 2.94
C TRP A 5 0.13 28.72 3.17
N THR A 6 0.23 27.58 3.86
CA THR A 6 -0.94 26.75 4.18
C THR A 6 -1.90 27.41 5.19
N ASN A 7 -1.38 28.19 6.15
CA ASN A 7 -2.23 28.94 7.08
C ASN A 7 -2.92 30.12 6.38
N ARG A 8 -2.23 30.79 5.45
CA ARG A 8 -2.80 31.88 4.65
C ARG A 8 -3.86 31.38 3.67
N ALA A 9 -3.59 30.25 3.00
CA ALA A 9 -4.56 29.54 2.17
C ALA A 9 -5.84 29.20 2.95
N LEU A 10 -5.74 28.86 4.23
CA LEU A 10 -6.90 28.52 5.06
C LEU A 10 -7.80 29.74 5.32
N CYS A 11 -7.18 30.91 5.52
CA CYS A 11 -7.91 32.17 5.63
C CYS A 11 -8.64 32.51 4.32
N PHE A 12 -8.01 32.31 3.17
CA PHE A 12 -8.66 32.54 1.86
C PHE A 12 -9.79 31.53 1.58
N MET A 13 -9.63 30.29 2.03
CA MET A 13 -10.68 29.27 1.97
C MET A 13 -11.95 29.70 2.72
N LYS A 14 -11.80 30.25 3.93
CA LYS A 14 -12.94 30.78 4.72
C LYS A 14 -13.58 31.99 4.05
N ARG A 15 -12.80 32.79 3.33
CA ARG A 15 -13.27 33.95 2.55
C ARG A 15 -13.82 33.60 1.16
N LYS A 16 -13.82 32.30 0.80
CA LYS A 16 -14.21 31.79 -0.53
C LYS A 16 -13.40 32.41 -1.70
N ASP A 17 -12.22 32.95 -1.41
CA ASP A 17 -11.31 33.55 -2.40
C ASP A 17 -10.37 32.48 -2.97
N ARG A 18 -10.87 31.73 -3.96
CA ARG A 18 -10.32 30.45 -4.40
C ARG A 18 -9.04 30.56 -5.24
N THR A 19 -8.91 31.62 -6.02
CA THR A 19 -7.72 31.86 -6.85
C THR A 19 -6.48 32.00 -5.97
N ARG A 20 -6.62 32.71 -4.84
CA ARG A 20 -5.54 32.87 -3.85
C ARG A 20 -5.24 31.60 -3.07
N VAL A 21 -6.25 30.74 -2.82
CA VAL A 21 -6.03 29.41 -2.21
C VAL A 21 -5.14 28.56 -3.09
N GLU A 22 -5.42 28.51 -4.39
CA GLU A 22 -4.64 27.73 -5.36
C GLU A 22 -3.19 28.22 -5.46
N GLU A 23 -2.98 29.53 -5.57
CA GLU A 23 -1.65 30.14 -5.62
C GLU A 23 -0.83 29.83 -4.35
N ASP A 24 -1.42 30.01 -3.18
CA ASP A 24 -0.76 29.75 -1.90
C ASP A 24 -0.46 28.25 -1.71
N CYS A 25 -1.37 27.37 -2.12
CA CYS A 25 -1.14 25.94 -2.04
C CYS A 25 -0.07 25.47 -3.03
N ARG A 26 -0.03 25.98 -4.27
CA ARG A 26 1.06 25.69 -5.22
C ARG A 26 2.42 26.12 -4.67
N LYS A 27 2.49 27.31 -4.06
CA LYS A 27 3.72 27.81 -3.43
C LYS A 27 4.12 27.00 -2.21
N ALA A 28 3.17 26.54 -1.41
CA ALA A 28 3.43 25.63 -0.30
C ALA A 28 3.99 24.28 -0.78
N VAL A 29 3.47 23.74 -1.89
CA VAL A 29 3.95 22.49 -2.49
C VAL A 29 5.36 22.62 -3.08
N GLN A 30 5.68 23.75 -3.71
CA GLN A 30 7.04 24.02 -4.21
C GLN A 30 8.08 24.08 -3.07
N LEU A 31 7.69 24.63 -1.92
CA LEU A 31 8.56 24.75 -0.74
C LEU A 31 8.65 23.46 0.07
N ASP A 32 7.56 22.69 0.13
CA ASP A 32 7.51 21.38 0.77
C ASP A 32 6.62 20.44 -0.02
N HIS A 33 7.30 19.63 -0.83
CA HIS A 33 6.69 18.61 -1.66
C HIS A 33 5.96 17.56 -0.82
N ASN A 34 6.27 17.43 0.47
CA ASN A 34 5.66 16.50 1.42
C ASN A 34 4.58 17.14 2.32
N SER A 35 4.12 18.37 2.04
CA SER A 35 3.03 18.97 2.81
C SER A 35 1.65 18.38 2.50
N VAL A 36 1.14 17.46 3.32
CA VAL A 36 -0.20 16.83 3.13
C VAL A 36 -1.31 17.88 3.09
N LYS A 37 -1.23 18.89 3.98
CA LYS A 37 -2.21 19.97 4.09
C LYS A 37 -2.28 20.82 2.81
N ALA A 38 -1.14 21.14 2.21
CA ALA A 38 -1.08 21.92 0.97
C ALA A 38 -1.76 21.21 -0.21
N HIS A 39 -1.48 19.91 -0.37
CA HIS A 39 -2.07 19.11 -1.46
C HIS A 39 -3.56 18.88 -1.26
N TYR A 40 -4.02 18.64 -0.02
CA TYR A 40 -5.45 18.51 0.28
C TYR A 40 -6.22 19.79 -0.06
N MET A 41 -5.71 20.95 0.39
CA MET A 41 -6.35 22.24 0.13
C MET A 41 -6.32 22.64 -1.35
N LEU A 42 -5.25 22.29 -2.06
CA LEU A 42 -5.18 22.44 -3.52
C LEU A 42 -6.23 21.57 -4.23
N GLY A 43 -6.36 20.31 -3.83
CA GLY A 43 -7.38 19.39 -4.35
C GLY A 43 -8.80 19.94 -4.14
N LEU A 44 -9.12 20.44 -2.94
CA LEU A 44 -10.42 21.07 -2.67
C LEU A 44 -10.69 22.31 -3.54
N ALA A 45 -9.67 23.14 -3.74
CA ALA A 45 -9.78 24.34 -4.58
C ALA A 45 -10.04 23.99 -6.06
N LEU A 46 -9.40 22.92 -6.56
CA LEU A 46 -9.56 22.44 -7.94
C LEU A 46 -10.88 21.69 -8.17
N LEU A 47 -11.34 20.89 -7.20
CA LEU A 47 -12.62 20.16 -7.30
C LEU A 47 -13.84 21.09 -7.45
N GLN A 48 -13.79 22.31 -6.90
CA GLN A 48 -14.85 23.31 -7.05
C GLN A 48 -14.80 24.11 -8.35
N ARG A 49 -13.77 23.92 -9.18
CA ARG A 49 -13.57 24.65 -10.45
C ARG A 49 -14.10 23.90 -11.68
N GLU A 50 -14.80 22.78 -11.50
CA GLU A 50 -15.22 21.86 -12.58
C GLU A 50 -14.08 21.26 -13.43
N ASP A 51 -12.81 21.58 -13.10
CA ASP A 51 -11.60 20.90 -13.57
C ASP A 51 -11.33 19.63 -12.75
N TYR A 52 -12.25 18.66 -12.87
CA TYR A 52 -12.20 17.40 -12.14
C TYR A 52 -10.92 16.58 -12.45
N ALA A 53 -10.36 16.70 -13.65
CA ALA A 53 -9.23 15.90 -14.10
C ALA A 53 -7.92 16.20 -13.32
N ASP A 54 -7.59 17.47 -13.12
CA ASP A 54 -6.34 17.88 -12.48
C ASP A 54 -6.40 17.81 -10.94
N GLY A 55 -7.58 18.09 -10.36
CA GLY A 55 -7.82 17.92 -8.93
C GLY A 55 -7.73 16.45 -8.50
N VAL A 56 -8.36 15.55 -9.26
CA VAL A 56 -8.26 14.10 -9.04
C VAL A 56 -6.83 13.61 -9.25
N LYS A 57 -6.14 14.04 -10.31
CA LYS A 57 -4.73 13.67 -10.55
C LYS A 57 -3.81 14.08 -9.41
N THR A 58 -4.01 15.27 -8.83
CA THR A 58 -3.20 15.79 -7.72
C THR A 58 -3.47 15.03 -6.40
N LEU A 59 -4.74 14.69 -6.13
CA LEU A 59 -5.12 13.86 -4.98
C LEU A 59 -4.68 12.40 -5.14
N GLN A 60 -4.85 11.81 -6.33
CA GLN A 60 -4.43 10.45 -6.67
C GLN A 60 -2.92 10.27 -6.60
N ARG A 61 -2.12 11.25 -7.05
CA ARG A 61 -0.65 11.22 -6.95
C ARG A 61 -0.13 11.04 -5.52
N ARG A 62 -0.98 11.30 -4.53
CA ARG A 62 -0.63 11.31 -3.11
C ARG A 62 -1.38 10.28 -2.27
N MET A 63 -2.57 9.85 -2.70
CA MET A 63 -3.26 8.68 -2.16
C MET A 63 -2.70 7.35 -2.69
N ILE A 64 -1.96 7.38 -3.81
CA ILE A 64 -1.39 6.18 -4.44
C ILE A 64 0.12 6.37 -4.56
N LYS A 65 0.82 6.36 -3.42
CA LYS A 65 2.06 5.59 -3.42
C LYS A 65 1.61 4.17 -3.07
N PRO A 66 1.70 3.18 -3.96
CA PRO A 66 1.58 1.80 -3.52
C PRO A 66 2.65 1.64 -2.45
N THR A 67 2.22 1.65 -1.20
CA THR A 67 3.10 1.27 -0.10
C THR A 67 3.31 -0.21 -0.37
N GLU A 68 4.54 -0.63 -0.66
CA GLU A 68 4.80 -2.04 -0.96
C GLU A 68 4.13 -2.91 0.10
N VAL A 69 3.52 -4.02 -0.33
CA VAL A 69 2.90 -4.95 0.62
C VAL A 69 3.99 -5.39 1.59
N PRO A 70 3.79 -5.23 2.92
CA PRO A 70 4.83 -5.58 3.86
C PRO A 70 5.30 -7.03 3.68
N ASP A 71 6.61 -7.25 3.65
CA ASP A 71 7.21 -8.56 3.32
C ASP A 71 6.70 -9.72 4.17
N TYR A 72 6.34 -9.46 5.44
CA TYR A 72 5.79 -10.48 6.35
C TYR A 72 4.39 -10.98 5.95
N LEU A 73 3.71 -10.28 5.04
CA LEU A 73 2.46 -10.72 4.41
C LEU A 73 2.69 -11.42 3.07
N CYS A 74 3.94 -11.53 2.63
CA CYS A 74 4.32 -12.09 1.35
C CYS A 74 4.98 -13.47 1.50
N CYS A 75 4.76 -14.31 0.51
CA CYS A 75 5.36 -15.63 0.44
C CYS A 75 6.84 -15.55 0.07
N ASN A 76 7.69 -16.24 0.82
CA ASN A 76 9.14 -16.29 0.57
C ASN A 76 9.56 -16.95 -0.76
N ILE A 77 8.63 -17.64 -1.46
CA ILE A 77 8.89 -18.24 -2.77
C ILE A 77 8.35 -17.36 -3.90
N THR A 78 7.07 -16.95 -3.82
CA THR A 78 6.41 -16.21 -4.90
C THR A 78 6.64 -14.71 -4.81
N LEU A 79 7.03 -14.21 -3.64
CA LEU A 79 7.12 -12.78 -3.29
C LEU A 79 5.78 -12.03 -3.45
N GLU A 80 4.67 -12.78 -3.49
CA GLU A 80 3.31 -12.25 -3.55
C GLU A 80 2.62 -12.39 -2.20
N ILE A 81 1.60 -11.55 -1.96
CA ILE A 81 0.77 -11.62 -0.75
C ILE A 81 0.16 -13.01 -0.57
N PHE A 82 0.13 -13.53 0.67
CA PHE A 82 -0.37 -14.88 0.91
C PHE A 82 -1.85 -15.03 0.56
N ARG A 83 -2.18 -16.01 -0.28
CA ARG A 83 -3.57 -16.45 -0.53
C ARG A 83 -3.98 -17.62 0.37
N ASP A 84 -3.09 -18.59 0.52
CA ASP A 84 -3.28 -19.78 1.37
C ASP A 84 -1.96 -20.08 2.11
N PRO A 85 -1.70 -19.37 3.22
CA PRO A 85 -0.47 -19.51 3.98
C PRO A 85 -0.42 -20.83 4.77
N VAL A 86 0.70 -21.55 4.65
CA VAL A 86 1.03 -22.74 5.44
C VAL A 86 2.37 -22.54 6.14
N ILE A 87 2.50 -23.06 7.36
CA ILE A 87 3.73 -23.01 8.15
C ILE A 87 4.41 -24.38 8.17
N SER A 88 5.73 -24.39 7.97
CA SER A 88 6.59 -25.57 8.14
C SER A 88 6.95 -25.78 9.62
N PRO A 89 7.39 -26.99 10.03
CA PRO A 89 7.88 -27.22 11.39
C PRO A 89 9.07 -26.33 11.78
N SER A 90 9.83 -25.84 10.80
CA SER A 90 10.92 -24.89 10.99
C SER A 90 10.44 -23.46 11.28
N GLY A 91 9.13 -23.23 11.32
CA GLY A 91 8.52 -21.94 11.65
C GLY A 91 8.37 -20.98 10.46
N VAL A 92 8.71 -21.40 9.25
CA VAL A 92 8.64 -20.54 8.06
C VAL A 92 7.30 -20.69 7.37
N THR A 93 6.72 -19.58 6.93
CA THR A 93 5.42 -19.55 6.23
C THR A 93 5.60 -19.41 4.71
N TYR A 94 4.82 -20.19 3.95
CA TYR A 94 4.81 -20.25 2.50
C TYR A 94 3.39 -20.26 1.94
N GLY A 95 3.23 -19.87 0.67
CA GLY A 95 1.99 -20.14 -0.06
C GLY A 95 1.90 -21.64 -0.36
N ARG A 96 0.77 -22.28 -0.04
CA ARG A 96 0.58 -23.73 -0.16
C ARG A 96 1.00 -24.28 -1.52
N ALA A 97 0.50 -23.68 -2.61
CA ALA A 97 0.80 -24.14 -3.97
C ALA A 97 2.31 -24.11 -4.25
N ALA A 98 2.98 -23.02 -3.87
CA ALA A 98 4.39 -22.81 -4.12
C ALA A 98 5.29 -23.79 -3.35
N ILE A 99 5.01 -24.03 -2.06
CA ILE A 99 5.81 -24.97 -1.27
C ILE A 99 5.58 -26.42 -1.71
N LEU A 100 4.35 -26.80 -2.08
CA LEU A 100 4.08 -28.14 -2.61
C LEU A 100 4.76 -28.37 -3.96
N GLU A 101 4.76 -27.36 -4.83
CA GLU A 101 5.49 -27.41 -6.09
C GLU A 101 7.01 -27.55 -5.88
N HIS A 102 7.59 -26.77 -4.96
CA HIS A 102 8.99 -26.91 -4.57
C HIS A 102 9.31 -28.33 -4.08
N ILE A 103 8.49 -28.86 -3.17
CA ILE A 103 8.70 -30.21 -2.62
C ILE A 103 8.67 -31.27 -3.73
N ASN A 104 7.77 -31.10 -4.71
CA ASN A 104 7.61 -32.04 -5.81
C ASN A 104 8.72 -31.93 -6.88
N LYS A 105 9.15 -30.71 -7.22
CA LYS A 105 10.11 -30.48 -8.33
C LYS A 105 11.56 -30.41 -7.89
N VAL A 106 11.83 -29.88 -6.70
CA VAL A 106 13.19 -29.59 -6.21
C VAL A 106 13.61 -30.62 -5.17
N GLY A 107 12.76 -30.89 -4.19
CA GLY A 107 13.00 -31.95 -3.20
C GLY A 107 12.34 -31.72 -1.86
N LYS A 108 12.30 -32.78 -1.03
CA LYS A 108 11.66 -32.83 0.28
C LYS A 108 12.47 -32.15 1.39
N PHE A 109 12.75 -30.86 1.19
CA PHE A 109 13.44 -30.02 2.16
C PHE A 109 12.87 -28.59 2.16
N ASP A 110 12.95 -27.93 3.31
CA ASP A 110 12.53 -26.55 3.50
C ASP A 110 13.40 -25.61 2.63
N PRO A 111 12.81 -24.76 1.76
CA PRO A 111 13.57 -23.90 0.86
C PRO A 111 14.58 -22.97 1.57
N ILE A 112 14.28 -22.57 2.80
CA ILE A 112 15.04 -21.58 3.55
C ILE A 112 16.00 -22.28 4.52
N THR A 113 15.49 -23.13 5.41
CA THR A 113 16.32 -23.76 6.45
C THR A 113 17.06 -25.00 5.97
N ARG A 114 16.68 -25.55 4.81
CA ARG A 114 17.21 -26.81 4.23
C ARG A 114 16.98 -28.05 5.08
N GLU A 115 16.16 -27.95 6.12
CA GLU A 115 15.74 -29.10 6.92
C GLU A 115 14.81 -30.02 6.12
N LYS A 116 14.79 -31.32 6.45
CA LYS A 116 13.91 -32.28 5.77
C LYS A 116 12.44 -31.92 6.00
N LEU A 117 11.70 -31.71 4.91
CA LEU A 117 10.31 -31.27 4.95
C LEU A 117 9.42 -32.28 4.23
N ASP A 118 8.46 -32.84 4.97
CA ASP A 118 7.41 -33.68 4.42
C ASP A 118 6.12 -32.85 4.21
N PRO A 119 5.42 -32.96 3.06
CA PRO A 119 4.18 -32.22 2.81
C PRO A 119 3.12 -32.38 3.90
N SER A 120 3.05 -33.55 4.54
CA SER A 120 2.07 -33.83 5.60
C SER A 120 2.27 -32.98 6.87
N LYS A 121 3.47 -32.41 7.04
CA LYS A 121 3.79 -31.57 8.20
C LYS A 121 3.44 -30.09 7.99
N LEU A 122 2.95 -29.72 6.82
CA LEU A 122 2.51 -28.34 6.54
C LEU A 122 1.15 -28.08 7.18
N VAL A 123 1.11 -27.11 8.09
CA VAL A 123 -0.11 -26.74 8.81
C VAL A 123 -0.63 -25.40 8.28
N PRO A 124 -1.95 -25.21 8.08
CA PRO A 124 -2.50 -23.90 7.74
C PRO A 124 -2.13 -22.84 8.79
N ASN A 125 -1.59 -21.70 8.35
CA ASN A 125 -1.27 -20.59 9.24
C ASN A 125 -2.44 -19.59 9.27
N LEU A 126 -3.41 -19.85 10.13
CA LEU A 126 -4.64 -19.05 10.24
C LEU A 126 -4.35 -17.60 10.68
N ALA A 127 -3.34 -17.38 11.54
CA ALA A 127 -2.96 -16.04 11.99
C ALA A 127 -2.50 -15.14 10.83
N ILE A 128 -1.64 -15.68 9.94
CA ILE A 128 -1.22 -14.93 8.74
C ILE A 128 -2.38 -14.74 7.77
N LYS A 129 -3.28 -15.73 7.65
CA LYS A 129 -4.48 -15.61 6.82
C LYS A 129 -5.39 -14.46 7.28
N GLU A 130 -5.62 -14.35 8.58
CA GLU A 130 -6.39 -13.26 9.20
C GLU A 130 -5.67 -11.91 9.06
N ALA A 131 -4.35 -11.87 9.26
CA ALA A 131 -3.56 -10.66 9.09
C ALA A 131 -3.62 -10.13 7.65
N VAL A 132 -3.52 -11.02 6.66
CA VAL A 132 -3.69 -10.64 5.24
C VAL A 132 -5.11 -10.16 4.97
N ALA A 133 -6.14 -10.83 5.49
CA ALA A 133 -7.52 -10.40 5.32
C ALA A 133 -7.74 -8.97 5.88
N ALA A 134 -7.30 -8.72 7.11
CA ALA A 134 -7.38 -7.41 7.75
C ALA A 134 -6.58 -6.34 6.99
N TYR A 135 -5.43 -6.71 6.40
CA TYR A 135 -4.65 -5.80 5.56
C TYR A 135 -5.40 -5.43 4.28
N LEU A 136 -5.99 -6.42 3.60
CA LEU A 136 -6.71 -6.26 2.34
C LEU A 136 -7.99 -5.43 2.47
N GLU A 137 -8.67 -5.45 3.63
CA GLU A 137 -9.83 -4.59 3.90
C GLU A 137 -9.51 -3.10 3.71
N ARG A 138 -8.27 -2.69 4.03
CA ARG A 138 -7.82 -1.29 3.96
C ARG A 138 -6.99 -1.01 2.69
N HIS A 139 -6.52 -2.06 2.03
CA HIS A 139 -5.58 -1.97 0.91
C HIS A 139 -6.02 -2.88 -0.25
N VAL A 140 -7.24 -2.67 -0.75
CA VAL A 140 -7.84 -3.49 -1.83
C VAL A 140 -6.94 -3.56 -3.07
N TRP A 141 -6.16 -2.51 -3.34
CA TRP A 141 -5.19 -2.46 -4.45
C TRP A 141 -4.10 -3.54 -4.37
N ALA A 142 -3.82 -4.08 -3.18
CA ALA A 142 -2.80 -5.12 -2.97
C ALA A 142 -3.26 -6.49 -3.49
N TYR A 143 -4.54 -6.65 -3.82
CA TYR A 143 -5.06 -7.85 -4.44
C TYR A 143 -4.71 -7.86 -5.94
N LYS A 144 -3.56 -8.43 -6.30
CA LYS A 144 -3.33 -8.81 -7.71
C LYS A 144 -4.21 -10.01 -8.05
N VAL A 145 -5.35 -9.74 -8.69
CA VAL A 145 -6.05 -10.73 -9.51
C VAL A 145 -5.07 -11.14 -10.61
N GLY A 146 -4.73 -12.42 -10.67
CA GLY A 146 -3.78 -12.95 -11.64
C GLY A 146 -4.13 -12.52 -13.07
N SER A 147 -3.11 -12.10 -13.81
CA SER A 147 -3.16 -11.89 -15.26
C SER A 147 -3.12 -13.23 -15.99
#